data_AF-A0AAD4T7Z0-F1
#
_entry.id   AF-A0AAD4T7Z0-F1
#
_cell.length_a   1.000
_cell.length_b   1.000
_cell.length_c   1.000
_cell.angle_alpha   90.00
_cell.angle_beta   90.00
_cell.angle_gamma   90.00
#
_symmetry.space_group_name_H-M   'P 1'
#
loop_
_entity.id
_entity.type
_entity.pdbx_description
1 polymer ?
#
loop_
_entity_poly.entity_id
_entity_poly.type
_entity_poly.pdbx_seq_one_letter_code
_entity_poly.pdbx_strand_id
1 'polypeptide(L)'
;MAQGHLIPNLALALQIQSRFGYNVTIVNTPLNIQKLQQLLPPNKTSTINLVELPFSCSDHNLPPNSENTNVLPYPLIFNLLKSLRSLKPHFHKFILD
;
A
#
# COMPACT_ATOMS: atom_id res chain seq x y z
N MET A 1 -4.57 -5.75 1.31
CA MET A 1 -5.30 -4.48 1.02
C MET A 1 -6.43 -4.73 0.03
N ALA A 2 -7.41 -3.85 -0.11
CA ALA A 2 -8.47 -3.97 -1.12
C ALA A 2 -8.42 -2.80 -2.11
N GLN A 3 -8.67 -3.06 -3.39
CA GLN A 3 -8.61 -2.04 -4.44
C GLN A 3 -9.52 -0.84 -4.17
N GLY A 4 -10.70 -1.09 -3.57
CA GLY A 4 -11.64 -0.04 -3.17
C GLY A 4 -11.11 0.92 -2.10
N HIS A 5 -10.01 0.60 -1.40
CA HIS A 5 -9.34 1.53 -0.49
C HIS A 5 -8.09 2.16 -1.12
N LEU A 6 -7.37 1.41 -1.96
CA LEU A 6 -6.11 1.90 -2.57
C LEU A 6 -6.34 3.08 -3.53
N ILE A 7 -7.29 2.94 -4.45
CA ILE A 7 -7.53 3.96 -5.48
C ILE A 7 -8.07 5.27 -4.88
N PRO A 8 -9.10 5.25 -4.00
CA PRO A 8 -9.59 6.49 -3.40
C PRO A 8 -8.56 7.18 -2.52
N ASN A 9 -7.72 6.42 -1.80
CA ASN A 9 -6.65 7.01 -0.99
C ASN A 9 -5.56 7.65 -1.85
N LEU A 10 -5.22 7.07 -3.01
CA LEU A 10 -4.31 7.71 -3.96
C LEU A 10 -4.90 9.01 -4.51
N ALA A 11 -6.17 8.98 -4.93
CA ALA A 11 -6.86 10.18 -5.40
C ALA A 11 -6.90 11.26 -4.32
N LEU A 12 -7.21 10.89 -3.08
CA LEU A 12 -7.21 11.80 -1.93
C LEU A 12 -5.81 12.42 -1.70
N ALA A 13 -4.76 11.60 -1.72
CA ALA A 13 -3.39 12.07 -1.55
C ALA A 13 -3.00 13.10 -2.62
N LEU A 14 -3.37 12.87 -3.89
CA LEU A 14 -3.14 13.81 -5.00
C LEU A 14 -3.91 15.12 -4.80
N GLN A 15 -5.15 15.04 -4.29
CA GLN A 15 -5.94 16.23 -3.99
C GLN A 15 -5.34 17.04 -2.83
N ILE A 16 -4.89 16.38 -1.77
CA ILE A 16 -4.24 17.03 -0.63
C ILE A 16 -2.97 17.75 -1.08
N GLN A 17 -2.11 17.07 -1.83
CA GLN A 17 -0.89 17.65 -2.35
C GLN A 17 -1.17 18.84 -3.29
N SER A 18 -2.05 18.66 -4.29
CA SER A 18 -2.29 19.71 -5.29
C SER A 18 -2.96 20.95 -4.69
N ARG A 19 -3.82 20.77 -3.69
CA ARG A 19 -4.54 21.88 -3.05
C ARG A 19 -3.74 22.60 -1.98
N PHE A 20 -2.93 21.88 -1.21
CA PHE A 20 -2.27 22.43 -0.02
C PHE A 20 -0.74 22.47 -0.12
N GLY A 21 -0.15 21.84 -1.13
CA GLY A 21 1.30 21.75 -1.29
C GLY A 21 1.97 20.85 -0.24
N TYR A 22 1.21 20.04 0.50
CA TYR A 22 1.77 19.14 1.50
C TYR A 22 2.56 18.01 0.85
N ASN A 23 3.63 17.60 1.53
CA ASN A 23 4.31 16.35 1.22
C ASN A 23 3.45 15.19 1.73
N VAL A 24 2.98 14.33 0.83
CA VAL A 24 2.10 13.20 1.16
C VAL A 24 2.84 11.90 0.89
N THR A 25 2.87 11.02 1.88
CA THR A 25 3.47 9.70 1.75
C THR A 25 2.40 8.63 1.86
N ILE A 26 2.33 7.73 0.87
CA ILE A 26 1.52 6.51 0.93
C ILE A 26 2.45 5.35 1.25
N VAL A 27 2.15 4.68 2.36
CA VAL A 27 2.88 3.51 2.84
C VAL A 27 2.05 2.27 2.56
N ASN A 28 2.66 1.24 1.96
CA ASN A 28 1.98 -0.02 1.67
C ASN A 28 2.94 -1.20 1.52
N THR A 29 2.40 -2.38 1.23
CA THR A 29 3.18 -3.57 0.88
C THR A 29 3.73 -3.47 -0.56
N PRO A 30 4.81 -4.22 -0.90
CA PRO A 30 5.54 -4.02 -2.16
C PRO A 30 4.68 -4.10 -3.43
N LEU A 31 3.80 -5.11 -3.55
CA LEU A 31 2.98 -5.27 -4.76
C LEU A 31 1.90 -4.20 -4.87
N ASN A 32 1.38 -3.72 -3.74
CA ASN A 32 0.42 -2.63 -3.74
C ASN A 32 1.10 -1.29 -4.09
N ILE A 33 2.35 -1.04 -3.66
CA ILE A 33 3.13 0.12 -4.09
C ILE A 33 3.41 0.08 -5.59
N GLN A 34 3.86 -1.05 -6.12
CA GLN A 34 4.07 -1.21 -7.56
C GLN A 34 2.80 -0.91 -8.36
N LYS A 35 1.63 -1.38 -7.89
CA LYS A 35 0.34 -1.06 -8.51
C LYS A 35 0.01 0.44 -8.42
N LEU A 36 0.30 1.09 -7.29
CA LEU A 36 0.07 2.53 -7.12
C LEU A 36 0.98 3.35 -8.04
N GLN A 37 2.25 2.96 -8.20
CA GLN A 37 3.20 3.61 -9.13
C GLN A 37 2.66 3.62 -10.57
N GLN A 38 2.05 2.52 -11.02
CA GLN A 38 1.44 2.43 -12.36
C GLN A 38 0.20 3.32 -12.54
N LEU A 39 -0.46 3.69 -11.44
CA LEU A 39 -1.64 4.56 -11.45
C LEU A 39 -1.30 6.05 -11.34
N LEU A 40 -0.03 6.40 -11.06
CA LEU A 40 0.39 7.79 -10.99
C LEU A 40 0.38 8.44 -12.38
N PRO A 41 -0.07 9.70 -12.48
CA PRO A 41 0.00 10.44 -13.73
C PRO A 41 1.48 10.63 -14.16
N PRO A 42 1.81 10.47 -15.45
CA PRO A 42 3.18 10.59 -15.95
C PRO A 42 3.76 12.02 -15.84
N ASN A 43 2.90 13.01 -15.57
CA ASN A 43 3.32 14.39 -15.38
C ASN A 43 3.90 14.56 -13.97
N LYS A 44 5.23 14.77 -13.94
CA LYS A 44 6.17 14.79 -12.81
C LYS A 44 5.89 15.78 -11.65
N THR A 45 4.71 16.38 -11.55
CA THR A 45 4.37 17.31 -10.46
C THR A 45 3.77 16.62 -9.24
N SER A 46 3.36 15.34 -9.36
CA SER A 46 2.85 14.58 -8.23
C SER A 46 4.00 14.06 -7.36
N THR A 47 4.44 14.86 -6.39
CA THR A 47 5.47 14.53 -5.37
C THR A 47 4.97 13.55 -4.29
N ILE A 48 4.05 12.64 -4.61
CA ILE A 48 3.59 11.66 -3.62
C ILE A 48 4.71 10.67 -3.39
N ASN A 49 5.17 10.54 -2.15
CA ASN A 49 6.15 9.54 -1.80
C ASN A 49 5.43 8.19 -1.65
N LEU A 50 5.95 7.18 -2.33
CA LEU A 50 5.48 5.81 -2.19
C LEU A 50 6.53 5.02 -1.43
N VAL A 51 6.15 4.46 -0.29
CA VAL A 51 7.06 3.75 0.62
C VAL A 51 6.58 2.32 0.81
N GLU A 52 7.50 1.38 0.58
CA GLU A 52 7.28 -0.04 0.77
C GLU A 52 7.64 -0.44 2.20
N LEU A 53 6.71 -1.12 2.87
CA LEU A 53 7.02 -1.87 4.08
C LEU A 53 7.35 -3.32 3.71
N PRO A 54 8.43 -3.91 4.26
CA PRO A 54 8.77 -5.30 4.02
C PRO A 54 7.60 -6.23 4.34
N PHE A 55 7.14 -6.97 3.34
CA PHE A 55 6.06 -7.94 3.45
C PHE A 55 6.26 -9.07 2.46
N SER A 56 6.04 -10.31 2.90
CA SER A 56 6.11 -11.51 2.07
C SER A 56 4.91 -12.40 2.41
N CYS A 57 4.09 -12.72 1.41
CA CYS A 57 2.97 -13.64 1.58
C CYS A 57 3.42 -15.05 1.99
N SER A 58 4.58 -15.47 1.49
CA SER A 58 5.15 -16.81 1.74
C SER A 58 5.44 -17.05 3.23
N ASP A 59 5.81 -16.00 3.96
CA ASP A 59 6.10 -16.06 5.41
C ASP A 59 4.84 -16.29 6.24
N HIS A 60 3.67 -16.23 5.61
CA HIS A 60 2.36 -16.24 6.25
C HIS A 60 1.42 -17.34 5.73
N ASN A 61 1.97 -18.36 5.05
CA ASN A 61 1.21 -19.45 4.43
C ASN A 61 0.15 -18.96 3.42
N LEU A 62 0.42 -17.83 2.78
CA LEU A 62 -0.39 -17.30 1.69
C LEU A 62 0.27 -17.62 0.35
N PRO A 63 -0.51 -17.81 -0.72
CA PRO A 63 0.04 -17.95 -2.07
C PRO A 63 0.98 -16.79 -2.41
N PRO A 64 2.01 -17.01 -3.25
CA PRO A 64 2.86 -15.91 -3.70
C PRO A 64 2.01 -14.83 -4.39
N ASN A 65 2.49 -13.59 -4.31
CA ASN A 65 1.87 -12.43 -4.95
C ASN A 65 0.42 -12.11 -4.53
N SER A 66 0.05 -12.42 -3.28
CA SER A 66 -1.33 -12.32 -2.79
C SER A 66 -1.58 -11.19 -1.77
N GLU A 67 -0.97 -10.03 -1.98
CA GLU A 67 -1.07 -8.88 -1.06
C GLU A 67 -2.39 -8.09 -1.15
N ASN A 68 -3.31 -8.54 -2.01
CA ASN A 68 -4.60 -7.91 -2.25
C ASN A 68 -5.76 -8.91 -2.10
N THR A 69 -6.89 -8.44 -1.59
CA THR A 69 -8.05 -9.31 -1.35
C THR A 69 -8.70 -9.77 -2.65
N ASN A 70 -8.51 -9.06 -3.77
CA ASN A 70 -9.09 -9.43 -5.06
C ASN A 70 -8.38 -10.61 -5.75
N VAL A 71 -7.16 -10.97 -5.31
CA VAL A 71 -6.39 -12.11 -5.84
C VAL A 71 -6.44 -13.34 -4.92
N LEU A 72 -7.28 -13.30 -3.88
CA LEU A 72 -7.42 -14.37 -2.91
C LEU A 72 -8.85 -14.93 -2.86
N PRO A 73 -9.00 -16.26 -2.72
CA PRO A 73 -10.26 -16.86 -2.29
C PRO A 73 -10.70 -16.31 -0.93
N TYR A 74 -12.02 -16.21 -0.72
CA TYR A 74 -12.62 -15.68 0.51
C TYR A 74 -12.03 -16.26 1.81
N PRO A 75 -11.77 -17.59 1.93
CA PRO A 75 -11.20 -18.16 3.15
C PRO A 75 -9.79 -17.63 3.50
N LEU A 76 -9.01 -17.20 2.50
CA LEU A 76 -7.64 -16.71 2.69
C LEU A 76 -7.57 -15.22 2.98
N ILE A 77 -8.66 -14.47 2.78
CA ILE A 77 -8.71 -13.02 3.07
C ILE A 77 -8.42 -12.78 4.55
N PHE A 78 -8.97 -13.60 5.45
CA PHE A 78 -8.71 -13.45 6.88
C PHE A 78 -7.24 -13.67 7.24
N ASN A 79 -6.59 -14.64 6.59
CA ASN A 79 -5.16 -14.90 6.78
C ASN A 79 -4.32 -13.71 6.30
N LEU A 80 -4.69 -13.07 5.19
CA LEU A 80 -4.07 -11.83 4.72
C LEU A 80 -4.26 -10.68 5.74
N LEU A 81 -5.46 -10.48 6.27
CA LEU A 81 -5.70 -9.43 7.26
C LEU A 81 -4.92 -9.66 8.55
N LYS A 82 -4.78 -10.92 8.97
CA LYS A 82 -3.98 -11.31 10.13
C LYS A 82 -2.49 -11.08 9.87
N SER A 83 -1.99 -11.45 8.70
CA SER A 83 -0.57 -11.31 8.36
C SER A 83 -0.14 -9.85 8.29
N LEU A 84 -0.98 -8.94 7.79
CA LEU A 84 -0.68 -7.50 7.73
C LEU A 84 -0.37 -6.87 9.10
N ARG A 85 -0.70 -7.54 10.22
CA ARG A 85 -0.28 -7.08 11.56
C ARG A 85 1.25 -7.16 11.75
N SER A 86 1.97 -7.98 10.99
CA SER A 86 3.43 -8.05 10.98
C SER A 86 4.10 -6.76 10.48
N LEU A 87 3.33 -5.88 9.81
CA LEU A 87 3.81 -4.57 9.37
C LEU A 87 3.97 -3.57 10.51
N LYS A 88 3.35 -3.80 11.68
CA LYS A 88 3.38 -2.86 12.81
C LYS A 88 4.80 -2.40 13.20
N PRO A 89 5.80 -3.27 13.44
CA PRO A 89 7.16 -2.83 13.75
C PRO A 89 7.80 -2.02 12.62
N HIS A 90 7.59 -2.42 11.36
CA HIS A 90 8.13 -1.72 10.20
C HIS A 90 7.54 -0.31 10.07
N PHE A 91 6.23 -0.17 10.26
CA PHE A 91 5.54 1.11 10.24
C PHE A 91 5.96 2.01 11.41
N HIS A 92 6.12 1.44 12.61
CA HIS A 92 6.60 2.19 13.77
C HIS A 92 8.02 2.73 13.54
N LYS A 93 8.91 1.92 12.97
CA LYS A 93 10.25 2.37 12.58
C LYS A 93 10.16 3.51 11.56
N PHE A 94 9.35 3.36 10.52
CA PHE A 94 9.18 4.39 9.49
C PHE A 94 8.69 5.74 10.03
N ILE A 95 7.85 5.78 11.07
CA ILE A 95 7.39 7.04 11.67
C ILE A 95 8.48 7.71 12.53
N LEU A 96 9.41 6.93 13.07
CA LEU A 96 10.48 7.43 13.95
C LEU A 96 11.74 7.88 13.19
N ASP A 97 11.92 7.42 11.95
CA ASP A 97 12.98 7.84 11.04
C ASP A 97 12.70 9.24 10.46
#